data_AF-A0A4Y1ZEP1-F1
#
_entry.id   AF-A0A4Y1ZEP1-F1
#
_cell.length_a   1.000
_cell.length_b   1.000
_cell.length_c   1.000
_cell.angle_alpha   90.00
_cell.angle_beta   90.00
_cell.angle_gamma   90.00
#
_symmetry.space_group_name_H-M   'P 1'
#
loop_
_entity.id
_entity.type
_entity.pdbx_description
1 polymer ?
#
loop_
_entity_poly.entity_id
_entity_poly.type
_entity_poly.pdbx_seq_one_letter_code
_entity_poly.pdbx_strand_id
1 'polypeptide(L)' 'MRAIASITFDKEFVVHDIRVIDGNNGTFVAMPSKRTPDGEFRDICHPITSGTREKIQSAILNEYEHACEEDPSFEQAGAS' A
#
# COMPACT_ATOMS: atom_id res chain seq x y z
N MET A 1 -8.56 -7.05 -0.48
CA MET A 1 -7.17 -6.60 -0.74
C MET A 1 -7.04 -6.48 -2.24
N ARG A 2 -6.52 -5.37 -2.77
CA ARG A 2 -6.57 -5.06 -4.20
C ARG A 2 -5.23 -5.27 -4.91
N ALA A 3 -4.13 -4.80 -4.30
CA ALA A 3 -2.80 -4.93 -4.89
C ALA A 3 -1.70 -5.02 -3.82
N ILE A 4 -0.53 -5.47 -4.24
CA ILE A 4 0.73 -5.38 -3.50
C ILE A 4 1.64 -4.41 -4.25
N ALA A 5 2.16 -3.42 -3.53
CA ALA A 5 3.03 -2.39 -4.05
C ALA A 5 4.41 -2.46 -3.40
N SER A 6 5.39 -1.92 -4.13
CA SER A 6 6.71 -1.58 -3.60
C SER A 6 6.99 -0.11 -3.89
N ILE A 7 7.58 0.59 -2.93
CA ILE A 7 7.95 2.01 -3.09
C ILE A 7 9.46 2.16 -2.95
N THR A 8 10.06 3.01 -3.79
CA THR A 8 11.48 3.37 -3.69
C THR A 8 11.60 4.82 -3.24
N PHE A 9 12.20 5.04 -2.07
CA PHE A 9 12.52 6.35 -1.53
C PHE A 9 13.87 6.80 -2.06
N ASP A 10 13.89 8.01 -2.63
CA ASP A 10 15.09 8.72 -3.10
C ASP A 10 16.01 7.90 -4.02
N LYS A 11 15.46 6.87 -4.71
CA LYS A 11 16.20 5.91 -5.55
C LYS A 11 17.25 5.08 -4.79
N GLU A 12 17.18 5.05 -3.46
CA GLU A 12 18.21 4.46 -2.61
C GLU A 12 17.65 3.40 -1.66
N PHE A 13 16.38 3.49 -1.28
CA PHE A 13 15.78 2.59 -0.30
C PHE A 13 14.42 2.08 -0.75
N VAL A 14 14.23 0.76 -0.77
CA VAL A 14 12.96 0.14 -1.20
C VAL A 14 12.23 -0.48 -0.01
N VAL A 15 10.91 -0.31 -0.01
CA VAL A 15 10.00 -1.01 0.89
C VAL A 15 9.05 -1.85 0.04
N HIS A 16 9.03 -3.16 0.32
CA HIS A 16 8.13 -4.14 -0.29
C HIS A 16 6.93 -4.42 0.60
N ASP A 17 5.97 -5.21 0.10
CA ASP A 17 4.80 -5.72 0.84
C ASP A 17 3.83 -4.64 1.37
N ILE A 18 3.81 -3.48 0.72
CA ILE A 18 2.78 -2.47 0.96
C ILE A 18 1.50 -2.93 0.29
N ARG A 19 0.35 -2.85 0.98
CA ARG A 19 -0.92 -3.36 0.46
C ARG A 19 -1.88 -2.23 0.13
N VAL A 20 -2.49 -2.29 -1.05
CA VAL A 20 -3.65 -1.47 -1.40
C VAL A 20 -4.90 -2.22 -0.94
N ILE A 21 -5.67 -1.61 -0.06
CA ILE A 21 -6.85 -2.22 0.57
C ILE A 21 -8.06 -1.37 0.28
N ASP A 22 -9.12 -2.02 -0.17
CA ASP A 22 -10.44 -1.43 -0.28
C ASP A 22 -11.18 -1.60 1.06
N GLY A 23 -11.40 -0.50 1.76
CA GLY A 23 -12.08 -0.47 3.05
C GLY A 23 -13.44 0.22 2.97
N ASN A 24 -14.17 0.23 4.07
CA ASN A 24 -15.52 0.80 4.12
C ASN A 24 -15.59 2.29 3.75
N ASN A 25 -14.47 3.03 3.90
CA ASN A 25 -14.36 4.45 3.60
C ASN A 25 -13.51 4.72 2.34
N GLY A 26 -13.43 3.73 1.44
CA GLY A 26 -12.65 3.79 0.22
C GLY A 26 -11.27 3.12 0.33
N THR A 27 -10.52 3.24 -0.75
CA THR A 27 -9.20 2.62 -0.91
C THR A 27 -8.14 3.33 -0.08
N PHE A 28 -7.34 2.57 0.65
CA PHE A 28 -6.24 3.07 1.46
C PHE A 28 -5.01 2.16 1.38
N VAL A 29 -3.88 2.67 1.85
CA VAL A 29 -2.60 1.96 1.86
C VAL A 29 -2.30 1.43 3.25
N ALA A 30 -2.04 0.13 3.36
CA ALA A 30 -1.57 -0.51 4.58
C ALA A 30 -0.09 -0.86 4.48
N MET A 31 0.66 -0.48 5.51
CA MET A 31 2.09 -0.74 5.57
C MET A 31 2.38 -2.25 5.80
N PRO A 32 3.59 -2.72 5.46
CA PRO A 32 4.08 -4.04 5.83
C PRO A 32 4.04 -4.20 7.33
N SER A 33 3.46 -5.29 7.81
CA SER A 33 3.31 -5.55 9.24
C SER A 33 3.69 -6.99 9.57
N LYS A 34 4.17 -7.20 10.79
CA LYS A 34 4.55 -8.52 11.31
C LYS A 34 3.79 -8.80 12.59
N ARG A 35 3.38 -10.05 12.75
CA ARG A 35 2.78 -10.54 13.99
C ARG A 35 3.85 -10.63 15.08
N THR A 36 3.63 -9.98 16.21
CA THR A 36 4.48 -10.05 17.40
C THR A 36 4.16 -11.30 18.24
N PRO A 37 5.05 -11.73 19.15
CA PRO A 37 4.84 -12.95 19.95
C PRO A 37 3.60 -12.91 20.86
N ASP A 38 3.17 -11.72 21.26
CA ASP A 38 1.92 -11.46 21.99
C ASP A 38 0.66 -11.57 21.10
N GLY A 39 0.84 -11.73 19.79
CA GLY A 39 -0.22 -11.94 18.82
C GLY A 39 -0.71 -10.67 18.11
N GLU A 40 -0.25 -9.48 18.49
CA GLU A 40 -0.57 -8.22 17.82
C GLU A 40 0.12 -8.12 16.44
N PHE A 41 -0.39 -7.26 15.56
CA PHE A 41 0.31 -6.88 14.33
C PHE A 41 0.89 -5.49 14.48
N ARG A 42 2.18 -5.35 14.16
CA ARG A 42 2.84 -4.05 14.13
C ARG A 42 3.48 -3.80 12.78
N ASP A 43 3.36 -2.57 12.33
CA ASP A 43 4.01 -2.12 11.10
C ASP A 43 5.52 -2.23 11.24
N ILE A 44 6.16 -2.89 10.27
CA ILE A 44 7.61 -3.03 10.15
C ILE A 44 8.21 -1.70 9.74
N CYS A 45 7.52 -0.97 8.85
CA CYS A 45 7.86 0.40 8.46
C CYS A 45 6.60 1.27 8.50
N HIS A 46 6.73 2.49 8.97
CA HIS A 46 5.62 3.44 8.96
C HIS A 46 6.14 4.89 8.89
N PRO A 47 5.42 5.78 8.19
CA PRO A 47 5.70 7.20 8.24
C PRO A 47 5.42 7.75 9.64
N ILE A 48 6.30 8.62 10.13
CA ILE A 48 6.16 9.27 11.44
C ILE A 48 5.10 10.38 11.39
N THR A 49 5.08 11.14 10.30
CA THR A 49 4.19 12.32 10.15
C THR A 49 3.02 12.04 9.22
N SER A 50 1.91 12.76 9.43
CA SER A 50 0.76 12.72 8.53
C SER A 50 1.12 13.15 7.11
N GLY A 51 1.92 14.20 6.95
CA GLY A 51 2.35 14.68 5.63
C GLY A 51 3.14 13.61 4.85
N THR A 52 4.02 12.85 5.51
CA THR A 52 4.71 11.72 4.85
C THR A 52 3.74 10.58 4.53
N ARG A 53 2.78 10.29 5.42
CA ARG A 53 1.74 9.29 5.17
C ARG A 53 0.92 9.63 3.93
N GLU A 54 0.46 10.87 3.83
CA GLU A 54 -0.29 11.37 2.68
C GLU A 54 0.52 11.25 1.39
N LYS A 55 1.80 11.66 1.40
CA LYS A 55 2.68 11.51 0.22
C LYS A 55 2.79 10.06 -0.26
N ILE A 56 3.03 9.13 0.67
CA ILE A 56 3.14 7.70 0.34
C ILE A 56 1.80 7.17 -0.18
N GLN A 57 0.70 7.51 0.49
CA GLN A 57 -0.63 7.05 0.10
C GLN A 57 -1.01 7.57 -1.28
N SER A 58 -0.87 8.87 -1.54
CA SER A 58 -1.16 9.46 -2.85
C SER A 58 -0.29 8.88 -3.96
N ALA A 59 1.01 8.70 -3.72
CA ALA A 59 1.90 8.11 -4.73
C ALA A 59 1.46 6.70 -5.14
N ILE A 60 1.08 5.86 -4.17
CA ILE A 60 0.68 4.47 -4.43
C ILE A 60 -0.71 4.39 -5.03
N LEU A 61 -1.67 5.16 -4.53
CA LEU A 61 -3.05 5.12 -5.04
C LEU A 61 -3.15 5.67 -6.46
N ASN A 62 -2.43 6.76 -6.76
CA ASN A 62 -2.39 7.30 -8.12
C ASN A 62 -1.81 6.27 -9.11
N GLU A 63 -0.70 5.62 -8.76
CA GLU A 63 -0.09 4.60 -9.62
C GLU A 63 -1.01 3.37 -9.77
N TYR A 64 -1.71 2.98 -8.71
CA TYR A 64 -2.69 1.90 -8.76
C TYR A 64 -3.86 2.22 -9.70
N GLU A 65 -4.40 3.45 -9.63
CA GLU A 65 -5.46 3.91 -10.53
C GLU A 65 -4.98 3.90 -11.99
N HIS A 66 -3.79 4.45 -12.26
CA HIS A 66 -3.18 4.41 -13.60
C HIS A 66 -3.01 2.97 -14.12
N ALA A 67 -2.50 2.05 -13.29
CA ALA A 67 -2.32 0.65 -13.69
C ALA A 67 -3.67 -0.04 -14.01
N CYS A 68 -4.73 0.27 -13.28
CA CYS A 68 -6.08 -0.24 -13.57
C CYS A 68 -6.67 0.34 -14.86
N GLU A 69 -6.37 1.59 -15.21
CA GLU A 69 -6.78 2.20 -16.47
C GLU A 69 -6.05 1.58 -17.68
N GLU A 70 -4.75 1.33 -17.55
CA GLU A 70 -3.93 0.73 -18.60
C GLU A 70 -4.25 -0.75 -18.84
N ASP A 71 -4.53 -1.49 -17.76
CA ASP A 71 -4.93 -2.90 -17.81
C ASP A 71 -6.18 -3.15 -16.95
N PRO A 72 -7.38 -3.14 -17.54
CA PRO A 72 -8.62 -3.39 -16.81
C PRO A 72 -8.69 -4.76 -16.12
N SER A 73 -7.82 -5.72 -16.47
CA SER A 73 -7.74 -7.01 -15.80
C SER A 73 -7.15 -6.93 -14.38
N PHE A 74 -6.44 -5.85 -14.05
CA PHE A 74 -5.84 -5.61 -12.74
C PHE A 74 -6.89 -5.47 -11.62
N GLU A 75 -8.05 -4.86 -11.91
CA GLU A 75 -9.15 -4.76 -10.95
C GLU A 75 -9.75 -6.13 -10.59
N GLN A 76 -9.72 -7.07 -11.53
CA GLN A 76 -10.36 -8.38 -11.41
C GLN A 76 -9.53 -9.36 -10.57
N ALA A 77 -8.20 -9.19 -10.55
CA ALA A 77 -7.29 -9.98 -9.72
C ALA A 77 -7.45 -9.73 -8.20
N GLY A 78 -7.95 -8.55 -7.80
CA GLY A 78 -8.17 -8.18 -6.39
C GLY A 78 -9.57 -8.50 -5.84
N ALA A 79 -10.46 -9.04 -6.67
CA ALA A 79 -11.86 -9.33 -6.33
C ALA A 79 -12.17 -10.83 -6.17
N SER A 80 -11.15 -11.69 -6.24
CA SER A 80 -11.25 -13.16 -6.15
C SER A 80 -10.85 -13.68 -4.77
#